data_AF-A0A1C6G9M7-F1
#
_entry.id   AF-A0A1C6G9M7-F1
#
_cell.length_a   1.000
_cell.length_b   1.000
_cell.length_c   1.000
_cell.angle_alpha   90.00
_cell.angle_beta   90.00
_cell.angle_gamma   90.00
#
_symmetry.space_group_name_H-M   'P 1'
#
loop_
_entity.id
_entity.type
_entity.pdbx_description
1 polymer ?
#
loop_
_entity_poly.entity_id
_entity_poly.type
_entity_poly.pdbx_seq_one_letter_code
_entity_poly.pdbx_strand_id
1 'polypeptide(L)' 'MKWLRIVLAERLRKGTLTIEIPGLDMQEFKHTLHGAAEQTLQQVADIACNDHLSDRQKIADVQELLF' A
#
# COMPACT_ATOMS: atom_id res chain seq x y z
N MET A 1 10.70 -20.72 9.42
CA MET A 1 10.17 -19.96 8.25
C MET A 1 9.39 -18.70 8.63
N LYS A 2 8.31 -18.74 9.44
CA LYS A 2 7.51 -17.54 9.77
C LYS A 2 8.30 -16.42 10.48
N TRP A 3 9.10 -16.76 11.48
CA TRP A 3 9.94 -15.80 12.21
C TRP A 3 10.97 -15.09 11.34
N LEU A 4 11.63 -15.83 10.44
CA LEU A 4 12.58 -15.26 9.50
C LEU A 4 11.91 -14.24 8.56
N ARG A 5 10.72 -14.56 8.03
CA ARG A 5 9.93 -13.62 7.21
C ARG A 5 9.57 -12.33 7.97
N ILE A 6 9.15 -12.45 9.23
CA ILE A 6 8.80 -11.31 10.09
C ILE A 6 10.03 -10.43 10.31
N VAL A 7 11.16 -11.02 10.71
CA VAL A 7 12.41 -10.29 10.95
C VAL A 7 12.91 -9.61 9.67
N LEU A 8 12.87 -10.29 8.53
CA LEU A 8 13.27 -9.71 7.25
C LEU A 8 12.36 -8.54 6.84
N ALA A 9 11.05 -8.70 6.95
CA ALA A 9 10.09 -7.64 6.65
C ALA A 9 10.30 -6.41 7.55
N GLU A 10 10.58 -6.62 8.83
CA GLU A 10 10.82 -5.52 9.76
C GLU A 10 12.16 -4.82 9.51
N ARG A 11 13.20 -5.56 9.12
CA ARG A 11 14.51 -5.00 8.76
C ARG A 11 14.45 -4.20 7.45
N LEU A 12 13.66 -4.67 6.47
CA LEU A 12 13.33 -3.94 5.24
C LEU A 12 12.61 -2.63 5.56
N ARG A 13 11.57 -2.69 6.40
CA ARG A 13 10.76 -1.51 6.79
C ARG A 13 11.59 -0.44 7.49
N LYS A 14 12.58 -0.85 8.30
CA LYS A 14 13.50 0.06 9.00
C LYS A 14 14.66 0.57 8.13
N GLY A 15 14.75 0.14 6.87
CA GLY A 15 15.86 0.52 5.96
C GLY A 15 17.21 -0.07 6.35
N THR A 16 17.22 -1.06 7.25
CA THR A 16 18.45 -1.72 7.75
C THR A 16 18.87 -2.93 6.92
N LEU A 17 18.05 -3.30 5.94
CA LEU A 17 18.29 -4.37 5.00
C LEU A 17 17.83 -3.90 3.62
N THR A 18 18.72 -3.98 2.64
CA THR A 18 18.41 -3.75 1.22
C THR A 18 18.43 -5.10 0.53
N ILE A 19 17.40 -5.38 -0.27
CA ILE A 19 17.38 -6.57 -1.14
C ILE A 19 17.63 -6.11 -2.55
N GLU A 20 18.67 -6.65 -3.17
CA GLU A 20 18.89 -6.54 -4.60
C GLU A 20 18.06 -7.62 -5.30
N ILE A 21 17.16 -7.19 -6.18
CA ILE A 21 16.37 -8.09 -7.03
C ILE A 21 16.99 -7.97 -8.44
N PRO A 22 17.76 -8.96 -8.90
CA PRO A 22 18.42 -8.90 -10.21
C PRO A 22 17.38 -8.71 -11.32
N GLY A 23 17.60 -7.74 -12.20
CA GLY A 23 16.70 -7.44 -13.32
C GLY A 23 15.46 -6.62 -12.95
N LEU A 24 15.29 -6.20 -11.68
CA LEU A 24 14.24 -5.27 -11.31
C LEU A 24 14.63 -3.85 -11.75
N ASP A 25 13.91 -3.32 -12.73
CA ASP A 25 13.99 -1.89 -13.04
C ASP A 25 13.34 -1.10 -11.90
N MET A 26 14.20 -0.46 -11.09
CA MET A 26 13.76 0.32 -9.94
C MET A 26 12.95 1.56 -10.34
N GLN A 27 13.13 2.11 -11.55
CA GLN A 27 12.35 3.23 -12.03
C GLN A 27 10.94 2.79 -12.44
N GLU A 28 10.83 1.71 -13.21
CA GLU A 28 9.53 1.14 -13.60
C GLU A 28 8.74 0.68 -12.37
N PHE A 29 9.42 0.01 -11.43
CA PHE A 29 8.82 -0.42 -10.17
C PHE A 29 8.30 0.76 -9.33
N LYS A 30 9.09 1.83 -9.20
CA LYS A 30 8.66 3.06 -8.51
C LYS A 30 7.49 3.71 -9.21
N HIS A 31 7.51 3.79 -10.53
CA HIS A 31 6.42 4.38 -11.32
C HIS A 31 5.11 3.59 -11.13
N THR A 32 5.19 2.26 -11.20
CA THR A 32 4.05 1.36 -10.98
C THR A 32 3.50 1.49 -9.56
N LEU A 33 4.38 1.49 -8.55
CA LEU A 33 3.97 1.70 -7.16
C LEU A 33 3.34 3.07 -6.94
N HIS A 34 3.86 4.12 -7.57
CA HIS A 34 3.32 5.46 -7.45
C HIS A 34 1.92 5.53 -8.07
N GLY A 35 1.75 5.01 -9.29
CA GLY A 35 0.44 4.96 -9.94
C GLY A 35 -0.58 4.15 -9.16
N ALA A 36 -0.19 3.01 -8.60
CA ALA A 36 -1.06 2.21 -7.73
C ALA A 36 -1.44 2.97 -6.44
N ALA A 37 -0.47 3.66 -5.81
CA ALA A 37 -0.74 4.46 -4.62
C ALA A 37 -1.67 5.66 -4.92
N GLU A 38 -1.46 6.36 -6.04
CA GLU A 38 -2.34 7.45 -6.51
C GLU A 38 -3.76 6.93 -6.76
N GLN A 39 -3.91 5.77 -7.41
CA GLN A 39 -5.21 5.15 -7.64
C GLN A 39 -5.92 4.79 -6.33
N THR A 40 -5.21 4.18 -5.38
CA THR A 40 -5.78 3.89 -4.05
C THR A 40 -6.19 5.16 -3.31
N LEU A 41 -5.37 6.22 -3.36
CA LEU A 41 -5.71 7.51 -2.75
C LEU A 41 -6.94 8.15 -3.41
N GLN A 42 -7.06 8.05 -4.72
CA GLN A 42 -8.23 8.54 -5.44
C GLN A 42 -9.50 7.78 -5.02
N GLN A 43 -9.44 6.45 -4.92
CA GLN A 43 -10.56 5.64 -4.46
C GLN A 43 -10.98 5.97 -3.02
N VAL A 44 -10.01 6.19 -2.13
CA VAL A 44 -10.29 6.66 -0.75
C VAL A 44 -10.97 8.04 -0.78
N ALA A 45 -10.49 8.96 -1.63
CA ALA A 45 -11.10 10.28 -1.77
C ALA A 45 -12.54 10.19 -2.31
N ASP A 46 -12.78 9.34 -3.30
CA ASP A 46 -14.10 9.13 -3.88
C ASP A 46 -15.09 8.59 -2.83
N ILE A 47 -14.66 7.65 -1.97
CA ILE A 47 -15.46 7.15 -0.84
C ILE A 47 -15.70 8.24 0.19
N ALA A 48 -14.64 8.96 0.59
CA ALA A 48 -14.72 9.99 1.63
C ALA A 48 -15.64 11.15 1.23
N CYS A 49 -15.61 11.55 -0.04
CA CYS A 49 -16.41 12.62 -0.61
C CYS A 49 -17.80 12.18 -1.09
N ASN A 50 -18.17 10.90 -0.93
CA ASN A 50 -19.48 10.44 -1.35
C ASN A 50 -20.57 10.87 -0.35
N ASP A 51 -21.39 11.85 -0.74
CA ASP A 51 -22.47 12.39 0.08
C ASP A 51 -23.64 11.40 0.31
N HIS A 52 -23.69 10.30 -0.44
CA HIS A 52 -24.69 9.25 -0.27
C HIS A 52 -24.31 8.20 0.78
N LEU A 53 -23.06 8.22 1.26
CA LEU A 53 -22.58 7.30 2.29
C LEU A 53 -22.59 7.97 3.66
N SER A 54 -23.06 7.23 4.67
CA SER A 54 -22.86 7.64 6.06
C SER A 54 -21.38 7.52 6.46
N ASP A 55 -20.93 8.30 7.44
CA ASP A 55 -19.54 8.24 7.93
C ASP A 55 -19.11 6.82 8.32
N ARG A 56 -20.03 6.04 8.90
CA ARG A 56 -19.76 4.64 9.27
C ARG A 56 -19.55 3.75 8.05
N GLN A 57 -20.30 3.99 6.96
CA GLN A 57 -20.15 3.28 5.70
C GLN A 57 -18.81 3.62 5.05
N LYS A 58 -18.47 4.92 5.00
CA LYS A 58 -17.18 5.39 4.47
C LYS A 58 -15.99 4.73 5.16
N ILE A 59 -16.03 4.62 6.49
CA ILE A 59 -14.97 3.97 7.27
C ILE A 59 -14.88 2.48 6.93
N ALA A 60 -16.02 1.77 6.81
CA ALA A 60 -16.03 0.35 6.48
C ALA A 60 -15.46 0.09 5.08
N ASP A 61 -15.89 0.87 4.09
CA ASP A 61 -15.48 0.72 2.68
C ASP A 61 -13.98 1.05 2.51
N VAL A 62 -13.45 2.07 3.21
CA VAL A 62 -12.00 2.37 3.21
C VAL A 62 -11.20 1.26 3.90
N GLN A 63 -11.73 0.66 4.97
CA GLN A 63 -11.06 -0.46 5.64
C GLN A 63 -11.01 -1.70 4.74
N GLU A 64 -12.09 -2.03 4.04
CA GLU A 64 -12.11 -3.14 3.08
C GLU A 64 -11.17 -2.90 1.89
N LEU A 65 -11.01 -1.66 1.45
CA LEU A 65 -10.08 -1.32 0.36
C LEU A 65 -8.60 -1.52 0.74
N LEU A 66 -8.25 -1.31 2.02
CA LEU A 66 -6.86 -1.25 2.48
C LEU A 66 -6.36 -2.52 3.18
N PHE A 67 -7.25 -3.44 3.59
CA PHE A 67 -6.93 -4.61 4.41
C PHE A 67 -7.53 -5.91 3.87
#